data_AF-A0A8A4K4Q5-F1
#
_entry.id   AF-A0A8A4K4Q5-F1
#
_cell.length_a   1.000
_cell.length_b   1.000
_cell.length_c   1.000
_cell.angle_alpha   90.00
_cell.angle_beta   90.00
_cell.angle_gamma   90.00
#
_symmetry.space_group_name_H-M   'P 1'
#
loop_
_entity.id
_entity.type
_entity.pdbx_description
1 polymer ?
#
loop_
_entity_poly.entity_id
_entity_poly.type
_entity_poly.pdbx_seq_one_letter_code
_entity_poly.pdbx_strand_id
1 'polypeptide(L)'
;MDSFFPEDVIDTLSKTFWQRVSAMKGLIERHQSFRLLWFGEALKRNRNWKDITAEQAVNRAISESHGLPLSDVKKMTIAQKWVALVPVRKALYSRPDGKAFQWLVEKKLDELDRPCRFSA
;
A
#
# COMPACT_ATOMS: atom_id res chain seq x y z
N MET A 1 15.22 -11.72 7.62
CA MET A 1 14.85 -10.28 7.56
C MET A 1 13.51 -10.16 8.26
N ASP A 2 13.44 -9.41 9.36
CA ASP A 2 12.18 -9.16 10.04
C ASP A 2 11.37 -8.15 9.24
N SER A 3 10.52 -8.65 8.35
CA SER A 3 9.55 -7.83 7.62
C SER A 3 8.42 -7.39 8.56
N PHE A 4 7.78 -6.25 8.28
CA PHE A 4 6.55 -5.83 8.96
C PHE A 4 5.47 -6.91 8.98
N PHE A 5 5.48 -7.81 7.98
CA PHE A 5 4.52 -8.89 7.85
C PHE A 5 5.24 -10.21 7.57
N PRO A 6 4.78 -11.32 8.17
CA PRO A 6 5.13 -12.66 7.73
C PRO A 6 4.87 -12.86 6.23
N GLU A 7 5.64 -13.73 5.59
CA GLU A 7 5.56 -13.94 4.13
C GLU A 7 4.21 -14.51 3.69
N ASP A 8 3.62 -15.40 4.47
CA ASP A 8 2.28 -15.97 4.24
C ASP A 8 1.17 -14.89 4.27
N VAL A 9 1.32 -13.90 5.16
CA VAL A 9 0.42 -12.74 5.23
C VAL A 9 0.61 -11.85 4.00
N ILE A 10 1.85 -11.66 3.57
CA ILE A 10 2.17 -10.93 2.34
C ILE A 10 1.55 -11.61 1.12
N ASP A 11 1.65 -12.92 1.01
CA ASP A 11 1.07 -13.67 -0.11
C ASP A 11 -0.45 -13.57 -0.13
N THR A 12 -1.08 -13.83 1.02
CA THR A 12 -2.54 -13.86 1.13
C THR A 12 -3.12 -12.48 0.82
N LEU A 13 -2.63 -11.43 1.49
CA LEU A 13 -3.15 -10.08 1.28
C LEU A 13 -2.81 -9.53 -0.10
N SER A 14 -1.65 -9.87 -0.67
CA SER A 14 -1.32 -9.43 -2.04
C SER A 14 -2.31 -9.97 -3.05
N LYS A 15 -2.70 -11.25 -2.96
CA LYS A 15 -3.72 -11.83 -3.82
C LYS A 15 -5.07 -11.12 -3.65
N THR A 16 -5.50 -10.89 -2.41
CA THR A 16 -6.76 -10.18 -2.11
C THR A 16 -6.75 -8.75 -2.63
N PHE A 17 -5.68 -7.99 -2.40
CA PHE A 17 -5.55 -6.62 -2.88
C PHE A 17 -5.50 -6.56 -4.39
N TRP A 18 -4.77 -7.47 -5.03
CA TRP A 18 -4.72 -7.55 -6.48
C TRP A 18 -6.07 -7.86 -7.10
N GLN A 19 -6.80 -8.83 -6.55
CA GLN A 19 -8.18 -9.13 -6.99
C GLN A 19 -9.06 -7.87 -6.92
N ARG A 20 -8.95 -7.09 -5.83
CA ARG A 20 -9.72 -5.84 -5.65
C ARG A 20 -9.40 -4.77 -6.70
N VAL A 21 -8.13 -4.66 -7.12
CA VAL A 21 -7.72 -3.63 -8.09
C VAL A 21 -7.67 -4.13 -9.54
N SER A 22 -7.80 -5.44 -9.76
CA SER A 22 -7.63 -6.07 -11.08
C SER A 22 -8.60 -5.53 -12.14
N ALA A 23 -9.81 -5.14 -11.74
CA ALA A 23 -10.83 -4.55 -12.60
C ALA A 23 -10.56 -3.09 -12.98
N MET A 24 -9.60 -2.40 -12.35
CA MET A 24 -9.27 -1.01 -12.66
C MET A 24 -8.69 -0.89 -14.08
N LYS A 25 -9.16 0.12 -14.82
CA LYS A 25 -8.65 0.46 -16.15
C LYS A 25 -7.35 1.24 -16.00
N GLY A 26 -6.30 0.81 -16.70
CA GLY A 26 -4.99 1.46 -16.66
C GLY A 26 -4.03 0.81 -15.67
N LEU A 27 -2.85 0.43 -16.19
CA LEU A 27 -1.80 -0.27 -15.45
C LEU A 27 -1.28 0.56 -14.26
N ILE A 28 -1.03 1.85 -14.51
CA ILE A 28 -0.43 2.75 -13.52
C ILE A 28 -1.35 2.92 -12.30
N GLU A 29 -2.63 3.20 -12.54
CA GLU A 29 -3.60 3.41 -11.45
C GLU A 29 -3.84 2.14 -10.64
N ARG A 30 -3.89 0.98 -11.32
CA ARG A 30 -3.97 -0.34 -10.66
C ARG A 30 -2.79 -0.58 -9.74
N HIS A 31 -1.57 -0.39 -10.25
CA HIS A 31 -0.34 -0.57 -9.47
C HIS A 31 -0.25 0.40 -8.30
N GLN A 32 -0.61 1.67 -8.49
CA GLN A 32 -0.64 2.66 -7.40
C GLN A 32 -1.69 2.31 -6.35
N SER A 33 -2.87 1.83 -6.75
CA SER A 33 -3.92 1.40 -5.84
C SER A 33 -3.48 0.19 -5.01
N PHE A 34 -2.83 -0.80 -5.64
CA PHE A 34 -2.23 -1.93 -4.94
C PHE A 34 -1.22 -1.47 -3.87
N ARG A 35 -0.30 -0.59 -4.26
CA ARG A 35 0.70 -0.05 -3.33
C ARG A 35 0.08 0.75 -2.19
N LEU A 36 -0.98 1.52 -2.45
CA LEU A 36 -1.70 2.26 -1.42
C LEU A 36 -2.40 1.33 -0.41
N LEU A 37 -2.97 0.21 -0.86
CA LEU A 37 -3.57 -0.78 0.05
C LEU A 37 -2.50 -1.39 0.96
N TRP A 38 -1.37 -1.81 0.40
CA TRP A 38 -0.25 -2.32 1.20
C TRP A 38 0.31 -1.29 2.17
N PHE A 39 0.48 -0.06 1.71
CA PHE A 39 0.95 1.01 2.57
C PHE A 39 -0.05 1.31 3.70
N GLY A 40 -1.35 1.25 3.42
CA GLY A 40 -2.41 1.35 4.43
C GLY A 40 -2.31 0.28 5.51
N GLU A 41 -2.06 -0.98 5.15
CA GLU A 41 -1.83 -2.05 6.13
C GLU A 41 -0.57 -1.83 6.96
N ALA A 42 0.53 -1.41 6.34
CA ALA A 42 1.75 -1.07 7.06
C ALA A 42 1.53 0.07 8.06
N LEU A 43 0.76 1.10 7.68
CA LEU A 43 0.38 2.19 8.57
C LEU A 43 -0.45 1.70 9.75
N LYS A 44 -1.45 0.85 9.51
CA LYS A 44 -2.27 0.26 10.58
C LYS A 44 -1.40 -0.43 11.62
N ARG A 45 -0.47 -1.28 11.16
CA ARG A 45 0.43 -2.02 12.04
C ARG A 45 1.36 -1.09 12.80
N ASN A 46 2.03 -0.15 12.12
CA ASN A 46 3.02 0.74 12.74
C ASN A 46 2.38 1.77 13.70
N ARG A 47 1.12 2.14 13.48
CA ARG A 47 0.39 3.09 14.33
C ARG A 47 -0.58 2.42 15.32
N ASN A 48 -0.64 1.08 15.33
CA ASN A 48 -1.60 0.30 16.10
C ASN A 48 -3.06 0.76 15.88
N TRP A 49 -3.40 1.16 14.64
CA TRP A 49 -4.77 1.53 14.29
C TRP A 49 -5.58 0.27 14.08
N LYS A 50 -6.39 -0.04 15.10
CA LYS A 50 -7.38 -1.11 15.06
C LYS A 50 -8.66 -0.56 14.41
N ASP A 51 -9.45 -1.46 13.83
CA ASP A 51 -10.81 -1.18 13.35
C ASP A 51 -10.94 -0.19 12.17
N ILE A 52 -9.87 -0.03 11.38
CA ILE A 52 -9.92 0.71 10.11
C ILE A 52 -9.39 -0.12 8.94
N THR A 53 -9.90 0.14 7.74
CA THR A 53 -9.39 -0.46 6.50
C THR A 53 -8.07 0.18 6.08
N ALA A 54 -7.29 -0.50 5.23
CA ALA A 54 -6.08 0.08 4.63
C ALA A 54 -6.33 1.44 3.97
N GLU A 55 -7.47 1.58 3.29
CA GLU A 55 -7.84 2.81 2.61
C GLU A 55 -8.15 3.96 3.60
N GLN A 56 -8.84 3.64 4.70
CA GLN A 56 -9.07 4.60 5.78
C GLN A 56 -7.76 5.01 6.46
N ALA A 57 -6.81 4.08 6.63
CA ALA A 57 -5.50 4.39 7.17
C ALA A 57 -4.69 5.33 6.26
N VAL A 58 -4.73 5.14 4.94
CA VAL A 58 -4.16 6.08 3.96
C VAL A 58 -4.79 7.46 4.10
N ASN A 59 -6.12 7.53 4.11
CA ASN A 59 -6.82 8.81 4.19
C ASN A 59 -6.51 9.55 5.51
N ARG A 60 -6.45 8.80 6.62
CA ARG A 60 -6.09 9.33 7.94
C ARG A 60 -4.65 9.84 7.96
N ALA A 61 -3.69 9.08 7.44
CA ALA A 61 -2.29 9.50 7.39
C ALA A 61 -2.08 10.77 6.55
N ILE A 62 -2.80 10.94 5.44
CA ILE A 62 -2.77 12.18 4.65
C ILE A 62 -3.38 13.34 5.45
N SER A 63 -4.54 13.12 6.05
CA SER A 63 -5.24 14.12 6.87
C SER A 63 -4.35 14.61 8.02
N GLU A 64 -3.73 13.70 8.77
CA GLU A 64 -2.82 14.01 9.87
C GLU A 64 -1.53 14.70 9.38
N SER A 65 -0.96 14.27 8.25
CA SER A 65 0.31 14.82 7.74
C SER A 65 0.17 16.21 7.11
N HIS A 66 -1.00 16.54 6.57
CA HIS A 66 -1.23 17.78 5.79
C HIS A 66 -2.25 18.72 6.44
N GLY A 67 -2.84 18.33 7.58
CA GLY A 67 -3.90 19.10 8.24
C GLY A 67 -5.19 19.20 7.42
N LEU A 68 -5.42 18.27 6.48
CA LEU A 68 -6.57 18.30 5.58
C LEU A 68 -7.79 17.61 6.21
N PRO A 69 -9.02 18.12 6.02
CA PRO A 69 -10.24 17.40 6.40
C PRO A 69 -10.35 16.06 5.67
N LEU A 70 -10.81 15.00 6.37
CA LEU A 70 -11.02 13.68 5.76
C LEU A 70 -11.97 13.70 4.56
N SER A 71 -12.95 14.61 4.55
CA SER A 71 -13.86 14.83 3.42
C SER A 71 -13.14 15.24 2.14
N ASP A 72 -12.07 16.02 2.25
CA ASP A 72 -11.31 16.48 1.10
C ASP A 72 -10.28 15.45 0.66
N VAL A 73 -9.66 14.76 1.61
CA VAL A 73 -8.78 13.63 1.30
C VAL A 73 -9.52 12.52 0.54
N LYS A 74 -10.79 12.25 0.89
CA LYS A 74 -11.61 11.27 0.18
C LYS A 74 -11.86 11.61 -1.28
N LYS A 75 -11.84 12.90 -1.66
CA LYS A 75 -12.01 13.37 -3.04
C LYS A 75 -10.71 13.29 -3.87
N MET A 76 -9.57 13.06 -3.23
CA MET A 76 -8.29 12.97 -3.92
C MET A 76 -8.22 11.72 -4.81
N THR A 77 -7.62 11.87 -5.98
CA THR A 77 -7.31 10.74 -6.87
C THR A 77 -6.24 9.84 -6.26
N ILE A 78 -6.13 8.61 -6.76
CA ILE A 78 -5.08 7.66 -6.35
C ILE A 78 -3.69 8.28 -6.50
N ALA A 79 -3.42 8.94 -7.63
CA ALA A 79 -2.15 9.62 -7.88
C ALA A 79 -1.88 10.75 -6.86
N GLN A 80 -2.89 11.56 -6.55
CA GLN A 80 -2.77 12.63 -5.55
C GLN A 80 -2.49 12.06 -4.16
N LYS A 81 -3.18 11.00 -3.75
CA LYS A 81 -2.91 10.31 -2.47
C LYS A 81 -1.50 9.75 -2.41
N TRP A 82 -1.04 9.14 -3.51
CA TRP A 82 0.32 8.60 -3.61
C TRP A 82 1.38 9.69 -3.43
N VAL A 83 1.20 10.85 -4.07
CA VAL A 83 2.09 12.01 -3.93
C VAL A 83 2.03 12.60 -2.52
N ALA A 84 0.84 12.82 -1.95
CA ALA A 84 0.68 13.37 -0.61
C ALA A 84 1.39 12.52 0.47
N LEU A 85 1.47 11.21 0.26
CA LEU A 85 2.14 10.29 1.18
C LEU A 85 3.67 10.20 1.03
N VAL A 86 4.31 10.98 0.14
CA VAL A 86 5.79 10.94 -0.04
C VAL A 86 6.55 11.05 1.29
N PRO A 87 6.28 12.02 2.18
CA PRO A 87 7.04 12.16 3.43
C PRO A 87 6.84 10.96 4.36
N VAL A 88 5.59 10.51 4.50
CA VAL A 88 5.23 9.37 5.36
C VAL A 88 5.85 8.07 4.84
N ARG A 89 5.83 7.85 3.52
CA ARG A 89 6.48 6.69 2.88
C ARG A 89 7.98 6.69 3.09
N LYS A 90 8.65 7.84 2.90
CA LYS A 90 10.09 7.96 3.15
C LYS A 90 10.45 7.60 4.60
N ALA A 91 9.67 8.05 5.57
CA ALA A 91 9.89 7.73 6.98
C ALA A 91 9.68 6.24 7.30
N LEU A 92 8.68 5.60 6.67
CA LEU A 92 8.40 4.18 6.90
C LEU A 92 9.43 3.28 6.21
N TYR A 93 9.78 3.57 4.96
CA TYR A 93 10.70 2.76 4.15
C TYR A 93 12.18 3.03 4.43
N SER A 94 12.55 4.07 5.20
CA SER A 94 13.94 4.26 5.61
C SER A 94 14.41 3.24 6.65
N ARG A 95 13.47 2.66 7.41
CA ARG A 95 13.74 1.65 8.42
C ARG A 95 14.14 0.30 7.79
N PRO A 96 14.98 -0.53 8.45
CA PRO A 96 15.42 -1.82 7.89
C PRO A 96 14.26 -2.77 7.51
N ASP A 97 13.28 -2.90 8.40
CA ASP A 97 12.04 -3.66 8.20
C ASP A 97 11.19 -3.09 7.05
N GLY A 98 11.19 -1.76 6.90
CA GLY A 98 10.49 -1.05 5.83
C GLY A 98 11.09 -1.22 4.44
N LYS A 99 12.41 -1.27 4.30
CA LYS A 99 13.05 -1.56 3.01
C LYS A 99 12.72 -2.97 2.52
N ALA A 100 12.83 -3.95 3.42
CA ALA A 100 12.51 -5.34 3.13
C ALA A 100 11.03 -5.50 2.72
N PHE A 101 10.13 -4.86 3.47
CA PHE A 101 8.71 -4.82 3.15
C PHE A 101 8.43 -4.18 1.79
N GLN A 102 9.02 -3.01 1.51
CA GLN A 102 8.84 -2.34 0.22
C GLN A 102 9.27 -3.25 -0.94
N TRP A 103 10.43 -3.89 -0.83
CA TRP A 103 10.91 -4.82 -1.85
C TRP A 103 9.98 -6.00 -2.05
N LEU A 104 9.48 -6.61 -0.97
CA LEU A 104 8.53 -7.73 -1.04
C LEU A 104 7.21 -7.33 -1.72
N VAL A 105 6.67 -6.15 -1.40
CA VAL A 105 5.43 -5.64 -2.02
C VAL A 105 5.61 -5.44 -3.53
N GLU A 106 6.73 -4.84 -3.96
CA GLU A 106 7.00 -4.64 -5.40
C GLU A 106 7.23 -5.98 -6.10
N LYS A 107 7.95 -6.93 -5.48
CA LYS A 107 8.11 -8.28 -6.03
C LYS A 107 6.77 -8.98 -6.25
N LYS A 108 5.86 -8.90 -5.26
CA LYS A 108 4.52 -9.50 -5.36
C LYS A 108 3.66 -8.83 -6.43
N LEU A 109 3.78 -7.50 -6.57
CA LEU A 109 3.11 -6.77 -7.64
C LEU A 109 3.57 -7.28 -9.01
N ASP A 110 4.88 -7.44 -9.22
CA ASP A 110 5.44 -7.94 -10.49
C ASP A 110 4.97 -9.37 -10.80
N GLU A 111 4.95 -10.26 -9.79
CA GLU A 111 4.45 -11.64 -9.92
C GLU A 111 2.97 -11.67 -10.33
N LEU A 112 2.14 -10.81 -9.73
CA LEU A 112 0.69 -10.77 -9.96
C LEU A 112 0.31 -10.06 -11.27
N ASP A 113 1.11 -9.06 -11.68
CA ASP A 113 0.95 -8.36 -12.95
C ASP A 113 1.36 -9.22 -14.14
N ARG A 114 2.38 -10.07 -13.96
CA ARG A 114 2.91 -10.94 -15.02
C ARG A 114 3.06 -12.39 -14.54
N PRO A 115 1.96 -13.12 -14.32
CA PRO A 115 2.00 -14.49 -13.79
C PRO A 115 2.86 -15.42 -14.66
N CYS A 116 2.71 -15.32 -16.00
CA CYS A 116 3.40 -16.18 -16.95
C CYS A 116 4.91 -15.97 -17.05
N ARG A 117 5.48 -14.94 -16.41
CA ARG A 117 6.94 -14.74 -16.35
C ARG A 117 7.62 -15.62 -15.31
N PHE A 118 6.86 -16.15 -14.37
CA PHE A 118 7.35 -16.97 -13.26
C PHE A 118 6.76 -18.39 -13.26
N SER A 119 5.82 -18.67 -14.16
CA SER A 119 5.41 -20.02 -14.54
C SER A 119 6.46 -20.62 -15.48
N ALA A 120 7.46 -21.31 -14.92
CA ALA A 120 8.36 -22.20 -15.65
C ALA A 120 7.84 -23.64 -15.54
#